data_AF-X1R2Y5-F1
#
_entry.id   AF-X1R2Y5-F1
#
_cell.length_a   1.000
_cell.length_b   1.000
_cell.length_c   1.000
_cell.angle_alpha   90.00
_cell.angle_beta   90.00
_cell.angle_gamma   90.00
#
_symmetry.space_group_name_H-M   'P 1'
#
loop_
_entity.id
_entity.type
_entity.pdbx_description
1 polymer ?
#
loop_
_entity_poly.entity_id
_entity_poly.type
_entity_poly.pdbx_seq_one_letter_code
_entity_poly.pdbx_strand_id
1 'polypeptide(L)'
;KTIKAITAANAERFYTELHFVPLLINYTELIEIGKVSEKYRVSRISILRFVPHGRGQLIKNFALNQYQNNKLKQMILKLTY
;
A
#
# COMPACT_ATOMS: atom_id res chain seq x y z
N LYS A 1 2.44 15.05 -6.61
CA LYS A 1 1.43 15.73 -5.78
C LYS A 1 1.35 15.09 -4.39
N THR A 2 1.17 13.77 -4.29
CA THR A 2 1.10 13.02 -3.02
C THR A 2 2.29 13.23 -2.08
N ILE A 3 3.53 13.09 -2.57
CA ILE A 3 4.73 13.28 -1.72
C ILE A 3 4.79 14.69 -1.11
N LYS A 4 4.49 15.73 -1.92
CA LYS A 4 4.47 17.11 -1.42
C LYS A 4 3.43 17.29 -0.30
N ALA A 5 2.27 16.63 -0.41
CA ALA A 5 1.25 16.66 0.63
C ALA A 5 1.72 15.95 1.91
N ILE A 6 2.38 14.79 1.80
CA ILE A 6 2.98 14.09 2.95
C ILE A 6 4.01 14.99 3.64
N THR A 7 4.93 15.60 2.87
CA THR A 7 5.97 16.48 3.42
C THR A 7 5.37 17.69 4.12
N ALA A 8 4.36 18.33 3.52
CA ALA A 8 3.69 19.47 4.14
C ALA A 8 2.95 19.08 5.43
N ALA A 9 2.21 17.98 5.42
CA ALA A 9 1.50 17.50 6.60
C ALA A 9 2.46 17.12 7.75
N ASN A 10 3.58 16.48 7.41
CA ASN A 10 4.60 16.13 8.38
C ASN A 10 5.33 17.36 8.96
N ALA A 11 5.49 18.44 8.18
CA ALA A 11 6.04 19.70 8.68
C ALA A 11 5.14 20.33 9.76
N GLU A 12 3.83 20.18 9.61
CA GLU A 12 2.81 20.58 10.59
C GLU A 12 2.58 19.53 11.69
N ARG A 13 3.43 18.49 11.77
CA ARG A 13 3.38 17.40 12.76
C ARG A 13 2.08 16.57 12.73
N PHE A 14 1.37 16.54 11.61
CA PHE A 14 0.28 15.58 11.42
C PHE A 14 0.83 14.17 11.19
N TYR A 15 0.11 13.19 11.72
CA TYR A 15 0.35 11.79 11.37
C TYR A 15 -0.11 11.53 9.93
N THR A 16 0.80 11.00 9.11
CA THR A 16 0.51 10.63 7.73
C THR A 16 0.43 9.12 7.58
N GLU A 17 -0.50 8.67 6.74
CA GLU A 17 -0.74 7.26 6.47
C GLU A 17 -0.84 7.02 4.96
N LEU A 18 -0.28 5.90 4.51
CA LEU A 18 -0.44 5.42 3.13
C LEU A 18 -1.38 4.23 3.09
N HIS A 19 -2.40 4.33 2.24
CA HIS A 19 -3.28 3.20 1.93
C HIS A 19 -2.81 2.53 0.66
N PHE A 20 -2.56 1.23 0.74
CA PHE A 20 -2.14 0.41 -0.38
C PHE A 20 -3.18 -0.68 -0.65
N VAL A 21 -3.73 -0.67 -1.86
CA VAL A 21 -4.63 -1.73 -2.35
C VAL A 21 -3.82 -2.64 -3.26
N PRO A 22 -3.52 -3.87 -2.84
CA PRO A 22 -2.74 -4.82 -3.61
C PRO A 22 -3.60 -5.42 -4.72
N LEU A 23 -3.09 -5.33 -5.93
CA LEU A 23 -3.61 -5.89 -7.16
C LEU A 23 -2.53 -6.76 -7.80
N LEU A 24 -2.92 -7.62 -8.72
CA LEU A 24 -2.02 -8.51 -9.46
C LEU A 24 -0.80 -7.78 -10.03
N ILE A 25 -1.00 -6.56 -10.52
CA ILE A 25 0.03 -5.75 -11.17
C ILE A 25 0.99 -5.04 -10.20
N ASN A 26 0.62 -4.81 -8.95
CA ASN A 26 1.39 -3.93 -8.06
C ASN A 26 1.72 -4.57 -6.71
N TYR A 27 1.18 -5.73 -6.33
CA TYR A 27 1.35 -6.26 -4.97
C TYR A 27 2.82 -6.50 -4.59
N THR A 28 3.70 -6.70 -5.58
CA THR A 28 5.16 -6.83 -5.39
C THR A 28 5.86 -5.51 -5.06
N GLU A 29 5.23 -4.36 -5.34
CA GLU A 29 5.77 -3.03 -5.07
C GLU A 29 5.68 -2.63 -3.58
N LEU A 30 5.03 -3.44 -2.75
CA LEU A 30 4.86 -3.16 -1.32
C LEU A 30 6.20 -2.86 -0.61
N ILE A 31 7.30 -3.52 -1.00
CA ILE A 31 8.62 -3.26 -0.44
C ILE A 31 9.10 -1.83 -0.75
N GLU A 32 8.89 -1.37 -1.98
CA GLU A 32 9.24 -0.01 -2.39
C GLU A 32 8.34 1.02 -1.70
N ILE A 33 7.05 0.71 -1.49
CA ILE A 33 6.15 1.53 -0.67
C ILE A 33 6.67 1.64 0.78
N GLY A 34 7.21 0.55 1.34
CA GLY A 34 7.90 0.56 2.64
C GLY A 34 9.03 1.58 2.68
N LYS A 35 9.95 1.52 1.71
CA LYS A 35 11.08 2.46 1.59
C LYS A 35 10.64 3.91 1.41
N VAL A 36 9.60 4.14 0.61
CA VAL A 36 9.02 5.49 0.43
C VAL A 36 8.42 5.99 1.75
N SER A 37 7.72 5.13 2.47
CA SER A 37 7.10 5.47 3.75
C SER A 37 8.16 5.89 4.77
N GLU A 38 9.24 5.12 4.88
CA GLU A 38 10.39 5.45 5.73
C GLU A 38 11.04 6.78 5.34
N LYS A 39 11.36 6.93 4.04
CA LYS A 39 12.00 8.15 3.50
C LYS A 39 11.22 9.42 3.83
N TYR A 40 9.90 9.37 3.78
CA TYR A 40 9.04 10.52 4.02
C TYR A 40 8.44 10.57 5.42
N ARG A 41 8.85 9.69 6.34
CA ARG A 41 8.36 9.63 7.73
C ARG A 41 6.84 9.44 7.83
N VAL A 42 6.29 8.60 6.97
CA VAL A 42 4.89 8.16 7.06
C VAL A 42 4.76 7.26 8.28
N SER A 43 3.76 7.51 9.10
CA SER A 43 3.59 6.82 10.39
C SER A 43 3.03 5.41 10.24
N ARG A 44 2.29 5.15 9.16
CA ARG A 44 1.61 3.87 8.94
C ARG A 44 1.41 3.57 7.47
N ILE A 45 1.45 2.28 7.15
CA ILE A 45 0.95 1.73 5.88
C ILE A 45 -0.22 0.81 6.20
N SER A 46 -1.39 1.10 5.64
CA SER A 46 -2.55 0.19 5.70
C SER A 46 -2.73 -0.55 4.39
N ILE A 47 -2.73 -1.88 4.49
CA ILE A 47 -2.96 -2.77 3.36
C ILE A 47 -4.44 -3.11 3.32
N LEU A 48 -5.14 -2.64 2.28
CA LEU A 48 -6.59 -2.78 2.15
C LEU A 48 -6.93 -3.86 1.14
N ARG A 49 -7.91 -4.72 1.43
CA ARG A 49 -8.37 -5.72 0.48
C ARG A 49 -9.04 -5.06 -0.73
N PHE A 50 -8.64 -5.46 -1.94
CA PHE A 50 -9.39 -5.10 -3.14
C PHE A 50 -10.74 -5.83 -3.17
N VAL A 51 -11.83 -5.08 -3.24
CA VAL A 51 -13.18 -5.62 -3.38
C VAL A 51 -13.77 -5.10 -4.70
N PRO A 52 -14.06 -5.98 -5.68
CA PRO A 52 -14.46 -5.56 -7.03
C PRO A 52 -15.93 -5.10 -7.05
N HIS A 53 -16.21 -3.92 -6.49
CA HIS A 53 -17.51 -3.24 -6.57
C HIS A 53 -17.43 -1.96 -7.42
N GLY A 54 -18.57 -1.52 -7.97
CA GLY A 54 -18.64 -0.34 -8.84
C GLY A 54 -17.65 -0.42 -10.00
N ARG A 55 -16.82 0.61 -10.16
CA ARG A 55 -15.74 0.64 -11.18
C ARG A 55 -14.69 -0.46 -10.98
N GLY A 56 -14.56 -1.03 -9.79
CA GLY A 56 -13.70 -2.17 -9.51
C GLY A 56 -14.08 -3.42 -10.29
N GLN A 57 -15.33 -3.56 -10.74
CA GLN A 57 -15.77 -4.69 -11.59
C GLN A 57 -15.00 -4.77 -12.91
N LEU A 58 -14.61 -3.62 -13.47
CA LEU A 58 -13.84 -3.53 -14.71
C LEU A 58 -12.44 -4.13 -14.58
N ILE A 59 -11.92 -4.20 -13.36
CA ILE A 59 -10.56 -4.68 -13.05
C ILE A 59 -10.60 -5.87 -12.09
N LYS A 60 -11.72 -6.60 -11.99
CA LYS A 60 -11.87 -7.75 -11.09
C LYS A 60 -10.81 -8.84 -11.31
N ASN A 61 -10.32 -8.97 -12.54
CA ASN A 61 -9.27 -9.93 -12.92
C ASN A 61 -7.90 -9.58 -12.33
N PHE A 62 -7.73 -8.38 -11.78
CA PHE A 62 -6.53 -7.98 -11.04
C PHE A 62 -6.62 -8.34 -9.55
N ALA A 63 -7.70 -8.97 -9.08
CA ALA A 63 -7.76 -9.49 -7.73
C ALA A 63 -6.67 -10.56 -7.52
N LEU A 64 -6.05 -10.54 -6.33
CA LEU A 64 -5.05 -11.54 -5.98
C LEU A 64 -5.70 -12.91 -5.77
N ASN A 65 -5.07 -13.94 -6.31
CA ASN A 65 -5.41 -15.33 -5.99
C ASN A 65 -4.81 -15.75 -4.63
N GLN A 66 -5.11 -16.96 -4.17
CA GLN A 66 -4.65 -17.46 -2.87
C GLN A 66 -3.11 -17.46 -2.73
N TYR A 67 -2.40 -17.89 -3.78
CA TYR A 67 -0.94 -17.92 -3.79
C TYR A 67 -0.34 -16.51 -3.66
N GLN A 68 -0.90 -15.53 -4.38
CA GLN A 68 -0.45 -14.15 -4.34
C GLN A 68 -0.77 -13.48 -3.00
N ASN A 69 -1.92 -13.77 -2.39
CA ASN A 69 -2.23 -13.31 -1.04
C ASN A 69 -1.26 -13.88 0.00
N ASN A 70 -0.89 -15.15 -0.11
CA ASN A 70 0.14 -15.75 0.75
C ASN A 70 1.49 -15.03 0.56
N LYS A 71 1.89 -14.75 -0.68
CA LYS A 71 3.13 -14.01 -0.96
C LYS A 71 3.09 -12.59 -0.41
N LEU A 72 1.97 -11.88 -0.58
CA LEU A 72 1.75 -10.56 0.01
C LEU A 72 1.88 -10.61 1.55
N LYS A 73 1.28 -11.61 2.20
CA LYS A 73 1.40 -11.80 3.66
C LYS A 73 2.86 -11.96 4.10
N GLN A 74 3.65 -12.75 3.36
CA GLN A 74 5.09 -12.89 3.62
C GLN A 74 5.84 -11.56 3.44
N MET A 75 5.47 -10.75 2.45
CA MET A 75 6.07 -9.43 2.26
C MET A 75 5.72 -8.46 3.40
N ILE A 76 4.46 -8.47 3.87
CA ILE A 76 4.04 -7.66 5.02
C ILE A 76 4.87 -8.02 6.25
N LEU A 77 5.03 -9.32 6.55
CA LEU A 77 5.85 -9.76 7.68
C LEU A 77 7.28 -9.25 7.59
N LYS A 78 7.91 -9.27 6.40
CA LYS A 78 9.27 -8.75 6.18
C LYS A 78 9.43 -7.24 6.39
N LEU A 79 8.35 -6.46 6.41
CA LEU A 79 8.39 -5.02 6.65
C LEU A 79 8.16 -4.66 8.12
N THR A 80 7.70 -5.61 8.93
CA THR A 80 7.43 -5.41 10.36
C THR A 80 8.62 -5.77 11.25
N TYR A 81 9.60 -6.51 10.71
CA TYR A 81 10.87 -6.87 11.35
C TYR A 81 12.01 -6.06 10.76
#